data_AF-A0A518DDK3-F1
#
_entry.id   AF-A0A518DDK3-F1
#
_cell.length_a   1.000
_cell.length_b   1.000
_cell.length_c   1.000
_cell.angle_alpha   90.00
_cell.angle_beta   90.00
_cell.angle_gamma   90.00
#
_symmetry.space_group_name_H-M   'P 1'
#
loop_
_entity.id
_entity.type
_entity.pdbx_description
1 polymer ?
#
loop_
_entity_poly.entity_id
_entity_poly.type
_entity_poly.pdbx_seq_one_letter_code
_entity_poly.pdbx_strand_id
1 'polypeptide(L)'
;MARRPVGVWRKRFAEVRLAAIEKDAPRPGRPCPERDSLTRRILEATTQTKPKQATHWSTRSLAAELGVSDARVARVWRAHGLQPHRVKTFKVSNDPDFAEKVHDVVGLYLNPPEHAIVLSVDEKTQVQALDRTQRGLPIHPASADLQPGRCGTMTHDYKRHGTTTLFAALNVAEGVVIDKCMKRHRHQEWIAFLKEIDARTPAGLDLHLIADLRPQENRRDAQAPQYAKLAEASPAIPHALHPHQQAAG
;
A
#
# COMPACT_ATOMS: atom_id res chain seq x y z
N MET A 1 -7.85 12.66 64.46
CA MET A 1 -6.56 12.44 63.76
C MET A 1 -6.61 11.11 63.01
N ALA A 2 -6.38 11.11 61.69
CA ALA A 2 -6.66 9.98 60.80
C ALA A 2 -5.60 8.85 60.90
N ARG A 3 -5.95 7.74 61.57
CA ARG A 3 -5.12 6.53 61.74
C ARG A 3 -5.11 5.57 60.51
N ARG A 4 -5.51 6.02 59.32
CA ARG A 4 -5.80 5.13 58.17
C ARG A 4 -4.81 5.06 56.98
N PRO A 5 -3.83 5.97 56.76
CA PRO A 5 -2.91 5.82 55.63
C PRO A 5 -1.90 4.69 55.87
N VAL A 6 -1.11 4.75 56.93
CA VAL A 6 0.07 3.87 57.15
C VAL A 6 -0.27 2.36 57.10
N GLY A 7 -1.43 1.95 57.62
CA GLY A 7 -1.87 0.55 57.57
C GLY A 7 -2.10 0.02 56.14
N VAL A 8 -2.64 0.86 55.24
CA VAL A 8 -2.87 0.51 53.83
C VAL A 8 -1.54 0.35 53.08
N TRP A 9 -0.57 1.23 53.34
CA TRP A 9 0.76 1.15 52.75
C TRP A 9 1.52 -0.09 53.23
N ARG A 10 1.45 -0.43 54.53
CA ARG A 10 2.06 -1.65 55.08
C ARG A 10 1.47 -2.93 54.47
N LYS A 11 0.15 -2.99 54.29
CA LYS A 11 -0.52 -4.14 53.67
C LYS A 11 -0.12 -4.30 52.20
N ARG A 12 -0.15 -3.20 51.44
CA ARG A 12 0.28 -3.20 50.02
C ARG A 12 1.74 -3.61 49.86
N PHE A 13 2.62 -3.13 50.73
CA PHE A 13 4.03 -3.53 50.74
C PHE A 13 4.22 -5.01 51.10
N ALA A 14 3.42 -5.56 52.02
CA ALA A 14 3.51 -6.98 52.34
C ALA A 14 3.14 -7.88 51.15
N GLU A 15 2.16 -7.47 50.35
CA GLU A 15 1.65 -8.24 49.20
C GLU A 15 2.50 -8.07 47.93
N VAL A 16 2.88 -6.84 47.58
CA VAL A 16 3.50 -6.51 46.26
C VAL A 16 4.87 -5.80 46.42
N ARG A 17 5.38 -5.69 47.65
CA ARG A 17 6.71 -5.13 47.98
C ARG A 17 6.90 -3.72 47.43
N LEU A 18 8.09 -3.39 46.94
CA LEU A 18 8.48 -2.04 46.54
C LEU A 18 7.59 -1.49 45.42
N ALA A 19 7.19 -2.34 44.47
CA ALA A 19 6.34 -1.96 43.35
C ALA A 19 4.96 -1.40 43.77
N ALA A 20 4.49 -1.73 44.97
CA ALA A 20 3.19 -1.26 45.50
C ALA A 20 3.21 0.18 46.03
N ILE A 21 4.41 0.75 46.24
CA ILE A 21 4.62 2.04 46.91
C ILE A 21 5.42 3.04 46.05
N GLU A 22 6.00 2.58 44.94
CA GLU A 22 6.73 3.44 43.99
C GLU A 22 5.82 4.45 43.28
N LYS A 23 4.56 4.07 43.01
CA LYS A 23 3.57 4.92 42.34
C LYS A 23 2.20 4.74 42.98
N ASP A 24 1.42 5.81 43.01
CA ASP A 24 0.03 5.72 43.40
C ASP A 24 -0.72 4.74 42.50
N ALA A 25 -1.56 3.90 43.12
CA ALA A 25 -2.42 2.99 42.38
C ALA A 25 -3.36 3.80 41.45
N PRO A 26 -3.67 3.29 40.25
CA PRO A 26 -4.58 3.97 39.33
C PRO A 26 -5.88 4.29 40.05
N ARG A 27 -6.19 5.58 40.17
CA ARG A 27 -7.43 6.00 40.80
C ARG A 27 -8.54 5.79 39.78
N PRO A 28 -9.55 4.94 40.03
CA PRO A 28 -10.69 4.85 39.15
C PRO A 28 -11.37 6.22 39.17
N GLY A 29 -11.25 6.95 38.07
CA GLY A 29 -12.02 8.17 37.88
C GLY A 29 -13.52 7.86 37.93
N ARG A 30 -14.36 8.88 38.11
CA ARG A 30 -15.82 8.70 38.14
C ARG A 30 -16.28 8.00 36.86
N PRO A 31 -16.84 6.77 36.93
CA PRO A 31 -17.49 6.15 35.78
C PRO A 31 -18.66 7.03 35.37
N CYS A 32 -18.73 7.39 34.09
CA CYS A 32 -19.82 8.20 33.57
C CYS A 32 -20.43 7.44 32.39
N PRO A 33 -21.50 6.65 32.61
CA PRO A 33 -22.15 5.87 31.55
C PRO A 33 -22.58 6.71 30.35
N GLU A 34 -22.95 7.97 30.59
CA GLU A 34 -23.26 8.95 29.56
C GLU A 34 -22.05 9.32 28.67
N ARG A 35 -20.84 9.30 29.25
CA ARG A 35 -19.59 9.50 28.50
C ARG A 35 -19.32 8.33 27.55
N ASP A 36 -19.63 7.11 27.97
CA ASP A 36 -19.40 5.90 27.18
C ASP A 36 -20.44 5.76 26.06
N SER A 37 -21.71 6.08 26.35
CA SER A 37 -22.76 6.14 25.33
C SER A 37 -22.45 7.19 24.27
N LEU A 38 -21.97 8.37 24.66
CA LEU A 38 -21.57 9.42 23.72
C LEU A 38 -20.33 9.03 22.89
N THR A 39 -19.37 8.36 23.51
CA THR A 39 -18.20 7.81 22.79
C THR A 39 -18.66 6.83 21.71
N ARG A 40 -19.56 5.91 22.05
CA ARG A 40 -20.11 4.93 21.10
C ARG A 40 -20.81 5.61 19.93
N ARG A 41 -21.65 6.62 20.20
CA ARG A 41 -22.33 7.41 19.16
C ARG A 41 -21.33 8.09 18.21
N ILE A 42 -20.24 8.65 18.73
CA ILE A 42 -19.18 9.25 17.90
C ILE A 42 -18.52 8.18 17.01
N LEU A 43 -18.21 7.00 17.56
CA LEU A 43 -17.58 5.91 16.80
C LEU A 43 -18.51 5.38 15.70
N GLU A 44 -19.77 5.12 16.02
CA GLU A 44 -20.79 4.65 15.07
C GLU A 44 -20.98 5.66 13.94
N ALA A 45 -21.20 6.94 14.25
CA ALA A 45 -21.36 7.97 13.24
C ALA A 45 -20.08 8.12 12.37
N THR A 46 -18.89 8.02 12.96
CA THR A 46 -17.64 8.13 12.20
C THR A 46 -17.44 6.96 11.22
N THR A 47 -17.86 5.75 11.60
CA THR A 47 -17.59 4.51 10.83
C THR A 47 -18.71 4.13 9.87
N GLN A 48 -19.95 4.48 10.19
CA GLN A 48 -21.13 4.02 9.44
C GLN A 48 -21.73 5.09 8.53
N THR A 49 -21.37 6.37 8.69
CA THR A 49 -21.96 7.46 7.91
C THR A 49 -20.91 8.40 7.34
N LYS A 50 -21.34 9.23 6.38
CA LYS A 50 -20.54 10.30 5.78
C LYS A 50 -21.35 11.61 5.81
N PRO A 51 -20.68 12.78 5.91
CA PRO A 51 -21.38 14.06 5.80
C PRO A 51 -21.97 14.25 4.39
N LYS A 52 -23.10 14.97 4.30
CA LYS A 52 -23.85 15.15 3.04
C LYS A 52 -23.04 15.79 1.90
N GLN A 53 -22.07 16.65 2.21
CA GLN A 53 -21.30 17.43 1.23
C GLN A 53 -19.78 17.26 1.37
N ALA A 54 -19.33 16.16 1.98
CA ALA A 54 -17.91 15.86 2.08
C ALA A 54 -17.64 14.35 2.04
N THR A 55 -16.41 13.97 1.65
CA THR A 55 -16.03 12.57 1.52
C THR A 55 -15.83 11.87 2.87
N HIS A 56 -15.53 12.64 3.92
CA HIS A 56 -15.26 12.16 5.27
C HIS A 56 -15.67 13.20 6.31
N TRP A 57 -15.91 12.76 7.54
CA TRP A 57 -16.14 13.65 8.67
C TRP A 57 -14.90 14.46 9.02
N SER A 58 -15.09 15.74 9.31
CA SER A 58 -14.14 16.55 10.08
C SER A 58 -14.57 16.54 11.56
N THR A 59 -13.65 16.84 12.47
CA THR A 59 -13.99 16.95 13.90
C THR A 59 -15.11 17.97 14.14
N ARG A 60 -15.10 19.08 13.40
CA ARG A 60 -16.11 20.16 13.48
C ARG A 60 -17.45 19.75 12.89
N SER A 61 -17.47 19.12 11.72
CA SER A 61 -18.73 18.73 11.08
C SER A 61 -19.44 17.62 11.84
N LEU A 62 -18.70 16.64 12.36
CA LEU A 62 -19.30 15.59 13.19
C LEU A 62 -19.75 16.13 14.56
N ALA A 63 -19.01 17.09 15.11
CA ALA A 63 -19.39 17.76 16.34
C ALA A 63 -20.71 18.54 16.21
N ALA A 64 -20.87 19.28 15.12
CA ALA A 64 -22.11 20.00 14.81
C ALA A 64 -23.30 19.04 14.63
N GLU A 65 -23.10 17.91 13.94
CA GLU A 65 -24.15 16.90 13.72
C GLU A 65 -24.61 16.24 15.03
N LEU A 66 -23.66 15.93 15.93
CA LEU A 66 -23.95 15.21 17.17
C LEU A 66 -24.22 16.14 18.37
N GLY A 67 -24.12 17.45 18.20
CA GLY A 67 -24.27 18.44 19.29
C GLY A 67 -23.19 18.32 20.37
N VAL A 68 -21.94 18.01 19.99
CA VAL A 68 -20.81 17.86 20.92
C VAL A 68 -19.69 18.84 20.59
N SER A 69 -18.67 18.95 21.46
CA SER A 69 -17.46 19.71 21.10
C SER A 69 -16.56 18.95 20.12
N ASP A 70 -15.96 19.66 19.19
CA ASP A 70 -14.95 19.15 18.26
C ASP A 70 -13.73 18.57 18.99
N ALA A 71 -13.33 19.18 20.11
CA ALA A 71 -12.28 18.65 20.99
C ALA A 71 -12.63 17.29 21.61
N ARG A 72 -13.92 17.01 21.85
CA ARG A 72 -14.37 15.69 22.32
C ARG A 72 -14.26 14.66 21.19
N VAL A 73 -14.71 15.00 19.98
CA VAL A 73 -14.56 14.14 18.80
C VAL A 73 -13.09 13.81 18.54
N ALA A 74 -12.21 14.82 18.56
CA ALA A 74 -10.77 14.65 18.35
C ALA A 74 -10.14 13.71 19.40
N ARG A 75 -10.53 13.83 20.68
CA ARG A 75 -10.06 12.94 21.75
C ARG A 75 -10.52 11.49 21.54
N VAL A 76 -11.78 11.29 21.17
CA VAL A 76 -12.32 9.95 20.88
C VAL A 76 -11.58 9.35 19.68
N TRP A 77 -11.43 10.08 18.58
CA TRP A 77 -10.70 9.59 17.42
C TRP A 77 -9.25 9.23 17.76
N ARG A 78 -8.54 10.06 18.53
CA ARG A 78 -7.16 9.77 18.93
C ARG A 78 -7.07 8.54 19.85
N ALA A 79 -8.00 8.39 20.79
CA ALA A 79 -8.03 7.24 21.69
C ALA A 79 -8.33 5.91 20.97
N HIS A 80 -9.10 5.96 19.88
CA HIS A 80 -9.50 4.79 19.10
C HIS A 80 -8.76 4.65 17.75
N GLY A 81 -7.73 5.46 17.50
CA GLY A 81 -6.94 5.41 16.27
C GLY A 81 -7.71 5.73 14.98
N LEU A 82 -8.84 6.43 15.06
CA LEU A 82 -9.67 6.76 13.89
C LEU A 82 -9.03 7.86 13.05
N GLN A 83 -8.97 7.63 11.74
CA GLN A 83 -8.42 8.57 10.77
C GLN A 83 -9.34 8.67 9.55
N PRO A 84 -10.50 9.35 9.64
CA PRO A 84 -11.53 9.35 8.58
C PRO A 84 -11.06 9.91 7.23
N HIS A 85 -10.02 10.76 7.25
CA HIS A 85 -9.40 11.32 6.05
C HIS A 85 -8.44 10.33 5.35
N ARG A 86 -8.11 9.20 5.97
CA ARG A 86 -7.25 8.18 5.38
C ARG A 86 -8.09 7.04 4.85
N VAL A 87 -7.94 6.78 3.57
CA VAL A 87 -8.49 5.60 2.91
C VAL A 87 -7.32 4.69 2.59
N LYS A 88 -7.45 3.41 2.97
CA LYS A 88 -6.59 2.34 2.48
C LYS A 88 -7.39 1.52 1.50
N THR A 89 -6.86 1.34 0.31
CA THR A 89 -7.39 0.33 -0.60
C THR A 89 -6.94 -1.04 -0.13
N PHE A 90 -7.79 -2.04 -0.30
CA PHE A 90 -7.44 -3.42 -0.07
C PHE A 90 -7.93 -4.21 -1.28
N LYS A 91 -7.21 -5.28 -1.63
CA LYS A 91 -7.64 -6.25 -2.63
C LYS A 91 -7.86 -7.56 -1.90
N VAL A 92 -9.03 -8.17 -2.09
CA VAL A 92 -9.33 -9.54 -1.67
C VAL A 92 -9.48 -10.37 -2.92
N SER A 93 -8.82 -11.51 -2.98
CA SER A 93 -9.01 -12.48 -4.05
C SER A 93 -10.24 -13.33 -3.74
N ASN A 94 -11.06 -13.61 -4.77
CA ASN A 94 -12.18 -14.55 -4.68
C ASN A 94 -11.81 -15.95 -5.19
N ASP A 95 -10.53 -16.17 -5.50
CA ASP A 95 -10.01 -17.46 -5.99
C ASP A 95 -10.05 -18.50 -4.84
N PRO A 96 -10.78 -19.62 -4.99
CA PRO A 96 -10.84 -20.68 -3.98
C PRO A 96 -9.47 -21.22 -3.60
N ASP A 97 -8.53 -21.24 -4.55
CA ASP A 97 -7.17 -21.79 -4.39
C ASP A 97 -6.14 -20.68 -4.10
N PHE A 98 -6.59 -19.48 -3.69
CA PHE A 98 -5.71 -18.32 -3.51
C PHE A 98 -4.52 -18.60 -2.59
N ALA A 99 -4.76 -19.28 -1.46
CA ALA A 99 -3.71 -19.54 -0.47
C ALA A 99 -2.63 -20.47 -1.04
N GLU A 100 -3.01 -21.50 -1.79
CA GLU A 100 -2.09 -22.44 -2.43
C GLU A 100 -1.27 -21.73 -3.51
N LYS A 101 -1.93 -20.96 -4.38
CA LYS A 101 -1.27 -20.17 -5.43
C LYS A 101 -0.28 -19.15 -4.86
N VAL A 102 -0.64 -18.48 -3.77
CA VAL A 102 0.27 -17.56 -3.06
C VAL A 102 1.47 -18.32 -2.52
N HIS A 103 1.26 -19.49 -1.92
CA HIS A 103 2.35 -20.32 -1.41
C HIS A 103 3.30 -20.73 -2.54
N ASP A 104 2.79 -21.13 -3.70
CA ASP A 104 3.62 -21.51 -4.86
C ASP A 104 4.45 -20.33 -5.37
N VAL A 105 3.83 -19.16 -5.55
CA VAL A 105 4.51 -17.94 -6.01
C VAL A 105 5.56 -17.48 -4.99
N VAL A 106 5.22 -17.45 -3.71
CA VAL A 106 6.16 -17.11 -2.63
C VAL A 106 7.28 -18.14 -2.55
N GLY A 107 6.98 -19.42 -2.78
CA GLY A 107 7.95 -20.50 -2.89
C GLY A 107 8.98 -20.23 -3.98
N LEU A 108 8.56 -19.82 -5.17
CA LEU A 108 9.46 -19.45 -6.26
C LEU A 108 10.38 -18.28 -5.90
N TYR A 109 9.90 -17.30 -5.12
CA TYR A 109 10.71 -16.17 -4.67
C TYR A 109 11.72 -16.56 -3.58
N LEU A 110 11.33 -17.40 -2.63
CA LEU A 110 12.14 -17.74 -1.46
C LEU A 110 13.13 -18.88 -1.72
N ASN A 111 12.73 -19.86 -2.52
CA ASN A 111 13.50 -21.05 -2.83
C ASN A 111 13.27 -21.44 -4.30
N PRO A 112 13.89 -20.71 -5.24
CA PRO A 112 13.75 -21.00 -6.66
C PRO A 112 14.26 -22.42 -6.98
N PRO A 113 13.70 -23.11 -7.99
CA PRO A 113 14.20 -24.40 -8.43
C PRO A 113 15.68 -24.34 -8.82
N GLU A 114 16.40 -25.46 -8.67
CA GLU A 114 17.77 -25.58 -9.15
C GLU A 114 17.81 -25.40 -10.68
N HIS A 115 18.88 -24.77 -11.18
CA HIS A 115 19.05 -24.47 -12.60
C HIS A 115 17.89 -23.65 -13.22
N ALA A 116 17.20 -22.85 -12.42
CA ALA A 116 16.12 -21.99 -12.89
C ALA A 116 16.38 -20.50 -12.62
N ILE A 117 15.82 -19.64 -13.49
CA ILE A 117 15.74 -18.20 -13.31
C ILE A 117 14.29 -17.83 -13.06
N VAL A 118 14.03 -17.11 -11.97
CA VAL A 118 12.71 -16.56 -11.65
C VAL A 118 12.69 -15.06 -11.92
N LEU A 119 11.80 -14.62 -12.81
CA LEU A 119 11.60 -13.21 -13.14
C LEU A 119 10.22 -12.75 -12.72
N SER A 120 10.16 -11.62 -12.00
CA SER A 120 8.94 -10.86 -11.77
C SER A 120 8.73 -9.89 -12.92
N VAL A 121 7.66 -10.06 -13.68
CA VAL A 121 7.35 -9.27 -14.87
C VAL A 121 6.18 -8.35 -14.61
N ASP A 122 6.34 -7.07 -14.93
CA ASP A 122 5.30 -6.05 -14.80
C ASP A 122 5.32 -5.08 -15.99
N GLU A 123 4.19 -4.42 -16.19
CA GLU A 123 4.00 -3.37 -17.17
C GLU A 123 3.51 -2.07 -16.51
N LYS A 124 4.34 -1.03 -16.65
CA LYS A 124 3.89 0.32 -16.34
C LYS A 124 3.40 1.00 -17.62
N THR A 125 2.09 0.99 -17.80
CA THR A 125 1.44 1.66 -18.94
C THR A 125 1.31 3.17 -18.72
N GLN A 126 1.18 3.89 -19.85
CA GLN A 126 0.89 5.33 -19.89
C GLN A 126 1.85 6.20 -19.08
N VAL A 127 3.14 5.83 -19.05
CA VAL A 127 4.18 6.66 -18.44
C VAL A 127 4.29 7.94 -19.25
N GLN A 128 3.91 9.06 -18.63
CA GLN A 128 4.04 10.38 -19.24
C GLN A 128 5.48 10.86 -19.12
N ALA A 129 6.11 11.11 -20.26
CA ALA A 129 7.41 11.79 -20.30
C ALA A 129 7.17 13.30 -20.15
N LEU A 130 7.22 13.76 -18.89
CA LEU A 130 7.05 15.15 -18.52
C LEU A 130 8.40 15.79 -18.26
N ASP A 131 8.65 16.92 -18.89
CA ASP A 131 9.76 17.80 -18.54
C ASP A 131 9.22 19.14 -18.02
N ARG A 132 9.99 19.81 -17.16
CA ARG A 132 9.62 21.13 -16.66
C ARG A 132 10.02 22.18 -17.69
N THR A 133 9.17 23.17 -17.89
CA THR A 133 9.42 24.25 -18.86
C THR A 133 10.62 25.10 -18.51
N GLN A 134 10.96 25.20 -17.22
CA GLN A 134 12.09 25.95 -16.70
C GLN A 134 12.71 25.21 -15.51
N ARG A 135 14.01 25.43 -15.25
CA ARG A 135 14.67 24.92 -14.05
C ARG A 135 14.11 25.65 -12.82
N GLY A 136 13.75 24.90 -11.79
CA GLY A 136 13.38 25.48 -10.50
C GLY A 136 14.55 26.26 -9.90
N LEU A 137 14.27 27.35 -9.19
CA LEU A 137 15.32 28.08 -8.49
C LEU A 137 15.69 27.31 -7.22
N PRO A 138 17.00 27.13 -6.93
CA PRO A 138 17.43 26.47 -5.71
C PRO A 138 17.00 27.27 -4.48
N ILE A 139 16.88 26.56 -3.35
CA ILE A 139 16.75 27.21 -2.04
C ILE A 139 18.08 27.94 -1.80
N HIS A 140 18.04 29.26 -1.75
CA HIS A 140 19.21 30.05 -1.44
C HIS A 140 19.36 30.16 0.08
N PRO A 141 20.56 29.89 0.66
CA PRO A 141 20.85 30.33 2.01
C PRO A 141 20.84 31.86 2.04
N ALA A 142 20.46 32.45 3.17
CA ALA A 142 20.43 33.90 3.33
C ALA A 142 21.80 34.50 3.00
N SER A 143 21.86 35.37 1.99
CA SER A 143 23.01 36.23 1.72
C SER A 143 22.61 37.69 1.94
N ALA A 144 23.59 38.58 2.12
CA ALA A 144 23.35 39.98 2.51
C ALA A 144 22.39 40.74 1.58
N ASP A 145 22.26 40.31 0.32
CA ASP A 145 21.42 40.94 -0.71
C ASP A 145 20.10 40.17 -1.00
N LEU A 146 19.83 39.04 -0.33
CA LEU A 146 18.66 38.19 -0.56
C LEU A 146 17.98 37.79 0.75
N GLN A 147 16.68 38.11 0.88
CA GLN A 147 15.89 37.82 2.08
C GLN A 147 15.94 36.33 2.47
N PRO A 148 16.16 36.01 3.76
CA PRO A 148 16.03 34.65 4.28
C PRO A 148 14.63 34.08 4.01
N GLY A 149 14.56 32.80 3.62
CA GLY A 149 13.29 32.06 3.57
C GLY A 149 12.64 31.90 2.20
N ARG A 150 13.36 32.14 1.09
CA ARG A 150 12.83 31.84 -0.24
C ARG A 150 12.78 30.32 -0.47
N CYS A 151 11.57 29.76 -0.43
CA CYS A 151 11.32 28.37 -0.81
C CYS A 151 11.76 28.12 -2.26
N GLY A 152 12.20 26.90 -2.55
CA GLY A 152 12.49 26.48 -3.92
C GLY A 152 11.25 26.70 -4.79
N THR A 153 11.44 27.27 -5.98
CA THR A 153 10.34 27.50 -6.92
C THR A 153 10.27 26.35 -7.91
N MET A 154 9.05 25.90 -8.21
CA MET A 154 8.79 24.92 -9.26
C MET A 154 7.73 25.48 -10.20
N THR A 155 8.00 25.49 -11.51
CA THR A 155 7.00 25.92 -12.48
C THR A 155 5.86 24.91 -12.55
N HIS A 156 4.63 25.41 -12.56
CA HIS A 156 3.42 24.61 -12.73
C HIS A 156 3.27 24.09 -14.17
N ASP A 157 3.89 24.78 -15.14
CA ASP A 157 3.91 24.39 -16.55
C ASP A 157 4.86 23.22 -16.83
N TYR A 158 4.45 22.32 -17.72
CA TYR A 158 5.23 21.17 -18.15
C TYR A 158 5.12 20.96 -19.67
N LYS A 159 6.17 20.42 -20.28
CA LYS A 159 6.16 19.96 -21.67
C LYS A 159 5.81 18.48 -21.70
N ARG A 160 4.85 18.11 -22.56
CA ARG A 160 4.47 16.72 -22.79
C ARG A 160 5.27 16.16 -23.97
N HIS A 161 6.07 15.14 -23.72
CA HIS A 161 6.80 14.39 -24.76
C HIS A 161 6.04 13.14 -25.23
N GLY A 162 4.75 13.04 -24.88
CA GLY A 162 3.90 11.89 -25.16
C GLY A 162 3.88 10.88 -24.01
N THR A 163 3.42 9.67 -24.33
CA THR A 163 3.32 8.55 -23.39
C THR A 163 4.11 7.36 -23.91
N THR A 164 4.75 6.63 -23.01
CA THR A 164 5.41 5.35 -23.28
C THR A 164 4.86 4.28 -22.35
N THR A 165 5.06 3.02 -22.72
CA THR A 165 4.83 1.88 -21.85
C THR A 165 6.17 1.25 -21.53
N LEU A 166 6.43 1.06 -20.24
CA LEU A 166 7.60 0.34 -19.75
C LEU A 166 7.20 -1.10 -19.47
N PHE A 167 7.87 -2.05 -20.12
CA PHE A 167 7.87 -3.45 -19.74
C PHE A 167 9.16 -3.73 -18.96
N ALA A 168 9.06 -4.43 -17.84
CA ALA A 168 10.21 -4.76 -17.02
C ALA A 168 10.09 -6.18 -16.47
N ALA A 169 11.21 -6.89 -16.44
CA ALA A 169 11.37 -8.20 -15.84
C ALA A 169 12.54 -8.12 -14.85
N LEU A 170 12.24 -8.30 -13.56
CA LEU A 170 13.20 -8.26 -12.47
C LEU A 170 13.64 -9.69 -12.13
N ASN A 171 14.94 -9.95 -12.23
CA ASN A 171 15.54 -11.12 -11.59
C ASN A 171 15.59 -10.88 -10.08
N VAL A 172 14.86 -11.70 -9.34
CA VAL A 172 14.66 -11.53 -7.89
C VAL A 172 15.94 -11.85 -7.13
N ALA A 173 16.68 -12.86 -7.58
CA ALA A 173 17.88 -13.32 -6.90
C ALA A 173 19.05 -12.33 -7.07
N GLU A 174 19.18 -11.75 -8.26
CA GLU A 174 20.33 -10.89 -8.61
C GLU A 174 20.02 -9.38 -8.54
N GLY A 175 18.74 -9.00 -8.55
CA GLY A 175 18.32 -7.60 -8.62
C GLY A 175 18.51 -6.95 -10.00
N VAL A 176 18.78 -7.74 -11.05
CA VAL A 176 18.97 -7.26 -12.43
C VAL A 176 17.62 -7.08 -13.12
N VAL A 177 17.46 -5.98 -13.84
CA VAL A 177 16.22 -5.67 -14.58
C VAL A 177 16.48 -5.75 -16.08
N ILE A 178 15.66 -6.52 -16.79
CA ILE A 178 15.50 -6.44 -18.23
C ILE A 178 14.31 -5.52 -18.50
N ASP A 179 14.54 -4.37 -19.13
CA ASP A 179 13.49 -3.42 -19.43
C ASP A 179 13.42 -3.03 -20.90
N LYS A 180 12.23 -2.59 -21.32
CA LYS A 180 12.00 -2.04 -22.65
C LYS A 180 10.87 -1.03 -22.66
N CYS A 181 11.16 0.17 -23.19
CA CYS A 181 10.15 1.17 -23.47
C CYS A 181 9.58 0.98 -24.88
N MET A 182 8.25 0.88 -24.99
CA MET A 182 7.54 0.80 -26.27
C MET A 182 6.43 1.85 -26.37
N LYS A 183 6.17 2.33 -27.59
CA LYS A 183 5.18 3.39 -27.85
C LYS A 183 3.74 2.96 -27.63
N ARG A 184 3.45 1.66 -27.70
CA ARG A 184 2.10 1.09 -27.63
C ARG A 184 2.04 0.02 -26.55
N HIS A 185 0.83 -0.27 -26.11
CA HIS A 185 0.51 -1.30 -25.14
C HIS A 185 -0.53 -2.23 -25.77
N ARG A 186 -0.07 -3.28 -26.44
CA ARG A 186 -0.88 -4.34 -27.03
C ARG A 186 -0.17 -5.67 -26.81
N HIS A 187 -0.88 -6.79 -27.01
CA HIS A 187 -0.28 -8.12 -26.92
C HIS A 187 0.97 -8.31 -27.81
N GLN A 188 1.07 -7.63 -28.96
CA GLN A 188 2.23 -7.71 -29.85
C GLN A 188 3.52 -7.22 -29.18
N GLU A 189 3.43 -6.07 -28.49
CA GLU A 189 4.53 -5.51 -27.73
C GLU A 189 4.92 -6.41 -26.54
N TRP A 190 3.93 -7.01 -25.88
CA TRP A 190 4.17 -7.99 -24.81
C TRP A 190 4.92 -9.23 -25.30
N ILE A 191 4.48 -9.84 -26.40
CA ILE A 191 5.18 -11.01 -27.00
C ILE A 191 6.59 -10.64 -27.43
N ALA A 192 6.80 -9.45 -28.01
CA ALA A 192 8.12 -8.99 -28.38
C ALA A 192 9.04 -8.83 -27.16
N PHE A 193 8.49 -8.43 -26.01
CA PHE A 193 9.25 -8.37 -24.76
C PHE A 193 9.58 -9.75 -24.20
N LEU A 194 8.63 -10.70 -24.21
CA LEU A 194 8.89 -12.09 -23.81
C LEU A 194 10.00 -12.74 -24.64
N LYS A 195 10.03 -12.50 -25.96
CA LYS A 195 11.11 -12.97 -26.84
C LYS A 195 12.47 -12.39 -26.47
N GLU A 196 12.50 -11.16 -25.96
CA GLU A 196 13.75 -10.53 -25.53
C GLU A 196 14.23 -11.07 -24.18
N ILE A 197 13.32 -11.44 -23.29
CA ILE A 197 13.65 -12.17 -22.07
C ILE A 197 14.26 -13.54 -22.43
N ASP A 198 13.59 -14.30 -23.30
CA ASP A 198 14.04 -15.62 -23.75
C ASP A 198 15.44 -15.55 -24.38
N ALA A 199 15.65 -14.59 -25.28
CA ALA A 199 16.95 -14.38 -25.94
C ALA A 199 18.09 -13.98 -24.98
N ARG A 200 17.77 -13.36 -23.82
CA ARG A 200 18.77 -12.98 -22.80
C ARG A 200 18.97 -14.05 -21.74
N THR A 201 18.11 -15.08 -21.72
CA THR A 201 18.20 -16.17 -20.74
C THR A 201 19.27 -17.16 -21.21
N PRO A 202 20.26 -17.51 -20.35
CA PRO A 202 21.27 -18.50 -20.72
C PRO A 202 20.63 -19.85 -21.08
N ALA A 203 21.16 -20.49 -22.13
CA ALA A 203 20.69 -21.81 -22.54
C ALA A 203 20.95 -22.85 -21.44
N GLY A 204 19.96 -23.73 -21.20
CA GLY A 204 20.04 -24.78 -20.19
C GLY A 204 19.57 -24.39 -18.79
N LEU A 205 19.01 -23.18 -18.63
CA LEU A 205 18.28 -22.79 -17.42
C LEU A 205 16.77 -22.76 -17.70
N ASP A 206 15.99 -23.22 -16.72
CA ASP A 206 14.53 -23.14 -16.77
C ASP A 206 14.06 -21.72 -16.44
N LEU A 207 13.19 -21.15 -17.26
CA LEU A 207 12.69 -19.79 -17.08
C LEU A 207 11.30 -19.79 -16.41
N HIS A 208 11.22 -19.17 -15.24
CA HIS A 208 9.97 -18.95 -14.50
C HIS A 208 9.54 -17.49 -14.54
N LEU A 209 8.35 -17.20 -15.09
CA LEU A 209 7.80 -15.85 -15.15
C LEU A 209 6.60 -15.69 -14.21
N ILE A 210 6.72 -14.74 -13.29
CA ILE A 210 5.62 -14.31 -12.40
C ILE A 210 5.10 -12.99 -12.96
N ALA A 211 3.90 -12.97 -13.51
CA ALA A 211 3.34 -11.78 -14.18
C ALA A 211 2.02 -11.34 -13.54
N ASP A 212 1.96 -10.08 -13.08
CA ASP A 212 0.72 -9.43 -12.62
C ASP A 212 0.00 -8.80 -13.83
N LEU A 213 -0.74 -9.61 -14.57
CA LEU A 213 -1.44 -9.17 -15.78
C LEU A 213 -2.87 -8.71 -15.43
N ARG A 214 -3.19 -7.45 -15.74
CA ARG A 214 -4.57 -6.95 -15.66
C ARG A 214 -5.40 -7.57 -16.79
N PRO A 215 -6.63 -8.06 -16.51
CA PRO A 215 -7.55 -8.49 -17.55
C PRO A 215 -8.14 -7.27 -18.25
N GLN A 216 -7.44 -6.70 -19.23
CA GLN A 216 -7.98 -5.61 -20.07
C GLN A 216 -8.07 -5.94 -21.56
N GLU A 217 -7.86 -7.19 -21.96
CA GLU A 217 -7.97 -7.59 -23.36
C GLU A 217 -8.43 -9.05 -23.48
N ASN A 218 -9.65 -9.35 -23.01
CA ASN A 218 -10.31 -10.64 -23.28
C ASN A 218 -11.84 -10.49 -23.42
N ARG A 219 -12.29 -9.37 -24.00
CA ARG A 219 -13.68 -9.28 -24.49
C ARG A 219 -13.73 -9.92 -25.87
N ARG A 220 -14.29 -11.13 -25.88
CA ARG A 220 -14.37 -12.10 -26.98
C ARG A 220 -13.09 -12.92 -27.11
N ASP A 221 -12.91 -13.84 -26.16
CA ASP A 221 -12.89 -15.26 -26.46
C ASP A 221 -13.00 -16.02 -25.13
N ALA A 222 -14.09 -16.79 -25.02
CA ALA A 222 -14.21 -17.79 -23.98
C ALA A 222 -13.12 -18.85 -24.23
N GLN A 223 -12.46 -19.29 -23.16
CA GLN A 223 -11.33 -20.24 -23.15
C GLN A 223 -10.05 -19.55 -23.63
N ALA A 224 -8.89 -19.55 -22.95
CA ALA A 224 -8.06 -20.66 -22.48
C ALA A 224 -7.18 -21.44 -23.50
N PRO A 225 -6.98 -21.05 -24.79
CA PRO A 225 -5.97 -21.68 -25.64
C PRO A 225 -4.83 -20.74 -26.11
N GLN A 226 -4.94 -19.42 -25.96
CA GLN A 226 -3.92 -18.51 -26.54
C GLN A 226 -2.68 -18.33 -25.65
N TYR A 227 -2.85 -18.43 -24.32
CA TYR A 227 -1.73 -18.46 -23.37
C TYR A 227 -1.02 -19.82 -23.35
N ALA A 228 -1.75 -20.92 -23.58
CA ALA A 228 -1.16 -22.25 -23.81
C ALA A 228 -0.31 -22.27 -25.09
N LYS A 229 -0.79 -21.63 -26.17
CA LYS A 229 0.01 -21.45 -27.39
C LYS A 229 1.24 -20.55 -27.24
N LEU A 230 1.27 -19.65 -26.25
CA LEU A 230 2.45 -18.82 -25.96
C LEU A 230 3.53 -19.60 -25.19
N ALA A 231 3.13 -20.56 -24.35
CA ALA A 231 4.05 -21.53 -23.74
C ALA A 231 4.54 -22.57 -24.78
N GLU A 232 3.73 -22.94 -25.76
CA GLU A 232 4.10 -23.87 -26.83
C GLU A 232 4.99 -23.25 -27.93
N ALA A 233 5.05 -21.92 -28.06
CA ALA A 233 5.76 -21.24 -29.15
C ALA A 233 7.26 -21.00 -28.90
N SER A 234 7.77 -21.27 -27.69
CA SER A 234 9.21 -21.37 -27.43
C SER A 234 9.48 -22.65 -26.62
N PRO A 235 10.32 -23.58 -27.11
CA PRO A 235 10.61 -24.84 -26.42
C PRO A 235 11.31 -24.65 -25.06
N ALA A 236 11.71 -23.42 -24.72
CA ALA A 236 12.32 -23.03 -23.45
C ALA A 236 11.33 -22.51 -22.39
N ILE A 237 10.02 -22.41 -22.68
CA ILE A 237 9.01 -21.89 -21.76
C ILE A 237 7.88 -22.91 -21.50
N PRO A 238 8.15 -24.15 -21.01
CA PRO A 238 7.09 -25.13 -20.89
C PRO A 238 6.18 -24.91 -19.67
N HIS A 239 6.62 -24.18 -18.63
CA HIS A 239 6.05 -24.37 -17.28
C HIS A 239 5.65 -23.15 -16.44
N ALA A 240 5.79 -21.91 -16.90
CA ALA A 240 5.73 -20.82 -15.94
C ALA A 240 5.16 -19.50 -16.46
N LEU A 241 3.90 -19.54 -16.86
CA LEU A 241 3.05 -18.36 -16.71
C LEU A 241 2.12 -18.64 -15.54
N HIS A 242 2.36 -17.95 -14.43
CA HIS A 242 1.50 -17.96 -13.26
C HIS A 242 0.61 -16.71 -13.30
N PRO A 243 -0.52 -16.71 -14.04
CA PRO A 243 -1.42 -15.57 -14.10
C PRO A 243 -2.09 -15.39 -12.74
N HIS A 244 -1.66 -14.38 -11.99
CA HIS A 244 -2.28 -14.04 -10.70
C HIS A 244 -2.76 -12.60 -10.71
N GLN A 245 -4.07 -12.46 -10.92
CA GLN A 245 -4.98 -11.63 -10.12
C GLN A 245 -6.33 -11.56 -10.84
N GLN A 246 -7.31 -12.38 -10.42
CA GLN A 246 -8.72 -12.02 -10.58
C GLN A 246 -9.09 -11.04 -9.48
N ALA A 247 -8.85 -9.76 -9.72
CA ALA A 247 -9.48 -8.70 -8.94
C ALA A 247 -10.89 -8.46 -9.51
N ALA A 248 -11.91 -8.99 -8.84
CA ALA A 248 -13.28 -8.59 -9.08
C ALA A 248 -13.56 -7.29 -8.32
N GLY A 249 -13.92 -6.22 -9.05
CA GLY A 249 -14.53 -4.99 -8.52
C GLY A 249 -13.58 -3.87 -8.14
#